data_AF-A0A932QVA4-F1
#
_entry.id   AF-A0A932QVA4-F1
#
_cell.length_a   1.000
_cell.length_b   1.000
_cell.length_c   1.000
_cell.angle_alpha   90.00
_cell.angle_beta   90.00
_cell.angle_gamma   90.00
#
_symmetry.space_group_name_H-M   'P 1'
#
loop_
_entity.id
_entity.type
_entity.pdbx_description
1 polymer ?
#
loop_
_entity_poly.entity_id
_entity_poly.type
_entity_poly.pdbx_seq_one_letter_code
_entity_poly.pdbx_strand_id
1 'polypeptide(L)'
;MTTSVYLSGPPSAVNDSSLAFSADWKAYAASTFLKSGITVANPIELDLTGFVTNVSDQANFSSVKHSLSLIDRADSLLANLTQINESVTMEMFYAHRQGKQVVVVGNEPFSPWVMFHSEARFQKLREALDYLVYQPSSFDTITWSTQFESQLKRRSEQYPPEGELDFEYYGGLLPILVLAPHAAAYFKDGNLYRSESYTGALAVLLNKLTGCHSLITSYCVAADPVYYLSSPYVKFLCHLIKKVDIKLVLVLHGTEDWNNPHDLILTSWNKNSLIDKAEYFNLLISLLKVKDFKEIGFDSGDILSNSNKTVSHLLFEDLSIPTMKIDVHKRYRLPKLQPALYMNLHTVLAQFLMLLGSKS
;
A
#
# COMPACT_ATOMS: atom_id res chain seq x y z
N MET A 1 10.01 6.81 -8.94
CA MET A 1 10.58 8.03 -8.34
C MET A 1 10.28 7.96 -6.87
N THR A 2 11.26 8.23 -6.01
CA THR A 2 11.06 8.18 -4.56
C THR A 2 10.11 9.31 -4.18
N THR A 3 8.94 8.97 -3.64
CA THR A 3 7.93 9.94 -3.22
C THR A 3 7.96 10.18 -1.71
N SER A 4 8.57 9.25 -0.98
CA SER A 4 8.71 9.31 0.47
C SER A 4 10.06 8.74 0.94
N VAL A 5 10.74 9.43 1.84
CA VAL A 5 12.03 9.01 2.41
C VAL A 5 11.96 8.97 3.94
N TYR A 6 12.42 7.86 4.53
CA TYR A 6 12.66 7.76 5.97
C TYR A 6 14.09 8.18 6.32
N LEU A 7 14.25 9.05 7.31
CA LEU A 7 15.56 9.52 7.77
C LEU A 7 16.04 8.75 8.99
N SER A 8 16.95 7.81 8.77
CA SER A 8 17.57 6.99 9.80
C SER A 8 18.94 7.56 10.19
N GLY A 9 19.20 7.74 11.48
CA GLY A 9 20.44 8.35 11.96
C GLY A 9 20.29 9.17 13.23
N PRO A 10 21.35 9.30 14.03
CA PRO A 10 21.38 10.31 15.09
C PRO A 10 21.30 11.74 14.49
N PRO A 11 20.82 12.73 15.25
CA PRO A 11 20.77 14.14 14.80
C PRO A 11 22.16 14.80 14.74
N SER A 12 23.22 14.10 15.17
CA SER A 12 24.59 14.60 15.12
C SER A 12 25.02 14.95 13.69
N ALA A 13 25.86 15.99 13.58
CA ALA A 13 26.28 16.54 12.30
C ALA A 13 26.97 15.48 11.43
N VAL A 14 26.54 15.39 10.18
CA VAL A 14 27.33 14.76 9.12
C VAL A 14 28.58 15.62 8.96
N ASN A 15 29.77 15.01 8.98
CA ASN A 15 31.03 15.72 8.68
C ASN A 15 31.08 16.04 7.18
N ASP A 16 30.27 16.99 6.73
CA ASP A 16 30.21 17.47 5.36
C ASP A 16 30.58 18.95 5.34
N SER A 17 31.78 19.26 4.83
CA SER A 17 32.32 20.62 4.72
C SER A 17 31.53 21.50 3.74
N SER A 18 30.59 20.93 2.98
CA SER A 18 29.69 21.66 2.10
C SER A 18 28.41 22.17 2.80
N LEU A 19 28.15 21.73 4.05
CA LEU A 19 27.04 22.22 4.86
C LEU A 19 27.51 23.42 5.71
N ALA A 20 26.69 24.48 5.73
CA ALA A 20 26.97 25.63 6.61
C ALA A 20 26.95 25.17 8.08
N PHE A 21 27.96 25.63 8.84
CA PHE A 21 28.30 25.24 10.21
C PHE A 21 27.07 24.95 11.12
N SER A 22 27.04 23.76 11.72
CA SER A 22 26.10 23.28 12.77
C SER A 22 24.68 22.85 12.39
N ALA A 23 24.37 22.62 11.11
CA ALA A 23 23.02 22.24 10.71
C ALA A 23 22.66 20.77 11.06
N ASP A 24 21.53 20.58 11.74
CA ASP A 24 20.82 19.29 11.81
C ASP A 24 20.61 18.75 10.39
N TRP A 25 21.31 17.65 10.08
CA TRP A 25 21.30 17.07 8.74
C TRP A 25 19.90 16.59 8.34
N LYS A 26 19.06 16.20 9.31
CA LYS A 26 17.68 15.78 9.03
C LYS A 26 16.84 16.95 8.57
N ALA A 27 16.98 18.12 9.21
CA ALA A 27 16.31 19.34 8.78
C ALA A 27 16.76 19.77 7.38
N TYR A 28 18.07 19.68 7.09
CA TYR A 28 18.60 19.98 5.76
C TYR A 28 18.07 19.01 4.69
N ALA A 29 18.12 17.69 4.95
CA ALA A 29 17.58 16.66 4.08
C ALA A 29 16.07 16.86 3.86
N ALA A 30 15.31 17.10 4.93
CA ALA A 30 13.87 17.36 4.85
C ALA A 30 13.55 18.57 3.98
N SER A 31 14.25 19.69 4.18
CA SER A 31 14.05 20.89 3.36
C SER A 31 14.37 20.66 1.88
N THR A 32 15.35 19.80 1.58
CA THR A 32 15.74 19.47 0.21
C THR A 32 14.69 18.58 -0.44
N PHE A 33 14.24 17.54 0.25
CA PHE A 33 13.19 16.64 -0.24
C PHE A 33 11.86 17.36 -0.45
N LEU A 34 11.44 18.20 0.50
CA LEU A 34 10.21 18.98 0.38
C LEU A 34 10.23 19.93 -0.83
N LYS A 35 11.36 20.59 -1.11
CA LYS A 35 11.53 21.44 -2.31
C LYS A 35 11.41 20.66 -3.62
N SER A 36 11.77 19.39 -3.59
CA SER A 36 11.68 18.47 -4.74
C SER A 36 10.36 17.69 -4.81
N GLY A 37 9.40 17.97 -3.91
CA GLY A 37 8.10 17.29 -3.87
C GLY A 37 8.13 15.90 -3.22
N ILE A 38 9.20 15.55 -2.51
CA ILE A 38 9.37 14.27 -1.80
C ILE A 38 8.96 14.46 -0.34
N THR A 39 8.08 13.61 0.15
CA THR A 39 7.65 13.60 1.57
C THR A 39 8.71 12.95 2.45
N VAL A 40 8.80 13.38 3.71
CA VAL A 40 9.79 12.86 4.65
C VAL A 40 9.11 12.26 5.85
N ALA A 41 9.36 10.97 6.08
CA ALA A 41 8.97 10.28 7.29
C ALA A 41 10.09 10.46 8.32
N ASN A 42 9.91 11.41 9.23
CA ASN A 42 10.87 11.66 10.30
C ASN A 42 10.39 11.00 11.61
N PRO A 43 11.18 10.11 12.25
CA PRO A 43 10.81 9.49 13.52
C PRO A 43 10.65 10.48 14.69
N ILE A 44 11.09 11.75 14.53
CA ILE A 44 10.98 12.79 15.57
C ILE A 44 9.72 13.66 15.39
N GLU A 45 9.05 13.60 14.23
CA GLU A 45 7.77 14.28 14.05
C GLU A 45 6.64 13.40 14.62
N LEU A 46 6.21 13.74 15.83
CA LEU A 46 4.92 13.37 16.39
C LEU A 46 3.81 13.73 15.40
N ASP A 47 3.36 12.71 14.68
CA ASP A 47 2.00 12.49 14.17
C ASP A 47 1.21 13.75 13.74
N LEU A 48 1.39 14.20 12.49
CA LEU A 48 0.49 15.16 11.83
C LEU A 48 -0.91 14.57 11.52
N THR A 49 -1.19 13.29 11.85
CA THR A 49 -2.51 12.69 11.62
C THR A 49 -3.45 12.76 12.83
N GLY A 50 -2.96 13.20 14.00
CA GLY A 50 -3.80 13.48 15.17
C GLY A 50 -4.53 12.25 15.74
N PHE A 51 -3.99 11.04 15.55
CA PHE A 51 -4.69 9.80 15.92
C PHE A 51 -4.05 9.00 17.06
N VAL A 52 -2.96 9.45 17.68
CA VAL A 52 -2.40 8.74 18.84
C VAL A 52 -2.05 9.72 19.97
N THR A 53 -2.75 9.59 21.10
CA THR A 53 -2.43 10.29 22.34
C THR A 53 -1.24 9.67 23.05
N ASN A 54 -0.37 10.55 23.56
CA ASN A 54 0.79 10.30 24.41
C ASN A 54 0.65 9.10 25.36
N VAL A 55 1.65 8.21 25.35
CA VAL A 55 1.87 7.24 26.43
C VAL A 55 3.35 7.25 26.80
N SER A 56 3.63 7.64 28.04
CA SER A 56 4.95 7.62 28.67
C SER A 56 5.36 6.20 29.13
N ASP A 57 6.67 5.97 29.14
CA ASP A 57 7.43 4.87 29.76
C ASP A 57 7.26 3.42 29.26
N GLN A 58 6.28 3.11 28.39
CA GLN A 58 6.33 1.94 27.47
C GLN A 58 7.08 2.27 26.15
N ALA A 59 7.91 3.31 26.19
CA ALA A 59 8.34 4.10 25.05
C ALA A 59 9.31 3.41 24.08
N ASN A 60 9.96 2.29 24.44
CA ASN A 60 10.99 1.67 23.57
C ASN A 60 10.41 0.69 22.54
N PHE A 61 9.43 -0.14 22.89
CA PHE A 61 8.82 -1.05 21.92
C PHE A 61 7.82 -0.35 21.00
N SER A 62 7.07 0.61 21.54
CA SER A 62 6.12 1.42 20.78
C SER A 62 6.85 2.33 19.77
N SER A 63 7.98 2.94 20.16
CA SER A 63 8.81 3.72 19.24
C SER A 63 9.41 2.88 18.13
N VAL A 64 9.91 1.67 18.43
CA VAL A 64 10.40 0.74 17.39
C VAL A 64 9.28 0.37 16.43
N LYS A 65 8.10 -0.07 16.94
CA LYS A 65 6.93 -0.37 16.08
C LYS A 65 6.53 0.83 15.21
N HIS A 66 6.57 2.04 15.77
CA HIS A 66 6.28 3.27 15.04
C HIS A 66 7.30 3.54 13.93
N SER A 67 8.61 3.47 14.23
CA SER A 67 9.68 3.58 13.23
C SER A 67 9.53 2.55 12.12
N LEU A 68 9.23 1.30 12.46
CA LEU A 68 8.99 0.24 11.48
C LEU A 68 7.75 0.50 10.60
N SER A 69 6.70 1.13 11.14
CA SER A 69 5.54 1.57 10.37
C SER A 69 5.87 2.73 9.42
N LEU A 70 6.71 3.68 9.86
CA LEU A 70 7.15 4.83 9.06
C LEU A 70 8.07 4.41 7.90
N ILE A 71 9.20 3.76 8.19
CA ILE A 71 9.41 2.38 7.74
C ILE A 71 8.67 1.96 6.48
N ASP A 72 7.68 1.11 6.68
CA ASP A 72 6.81 0.47 5.70
C ASP A 72 6.12 1.45 4.75
N ARG A 73 5.80 2.66 5.22
CA ARG A 73 5.20 3.73 4.40
C ARG A 73 6.19 4.38 3.45
N ALA A 74 7.46 4.53 3.83
CA ALA A 74 8.48 5.17 2.99
C ALA A 74 8.89 4.34 1.76
N ASP A 75 9.29 4.97 0.67
CA ASP A 75 9.81 4.28 -0.53
C ASP A 75 11.31 3.99 -0.40
N SER A 76 12.02 4.89 0.31
CA SER A 76 13.45 4.80 0.51
C SER A 76 13.83 5.14 1.94
N LEU A 77 14.99 4.67 2.36
CA LEU A 77 15.60 4.99 3.64
C LEU A 77 16.95 5.65 3.38
N LEU A 78 17.16 6.85 3.94
CA LEU A 78 18.45 7.51 3.99
C LEU A 78 19.07 7.27 5.37
N ALA A 79 20.13 6.45 5.41
CA ALA A 79 20.85 6.09 6.62
C ALA A 79 22.11 6.95 6.78
N ASN A 80 22.18 7.71 7.86
CA ASN A 80 23.41 8.38 8.28
C ASN A 80 24.22 7.45 9.20
N LEU A 81 25.30 6.88 8.65
CA LEU A 81 26.28 6.02 9.31
C LEU A 81 27.61 6.73 9.59
N THR A 82 27.65 8.06 9.61
CA THR A 82 28.85 8.80 10.07
C THR A 82 29.21 8.48 11.52
N GLN A 83 28.22 8.13 12.33
CA GLN A 83 28.37 7.54 13.65
C GLN A 83 27.60 6.21 13.66
N ILE A 84 28.30 5.12 13.98
CA ILE A 84 27.69 3.79 14.02
C ILE A 84 26.72 3.74 15.21
N ASN A 85 25.46 3.39 14.93
CA ASN A 85 24.42 3.20 15.92
C ASN A 85 23.62 1.93 15.58
N GLU A 86 23.33 1.12 16.59
CA GLU A 86 22.54 -0.11 16.45
C GLU A 86 21.17 0.15 15.83
N SER A 87 20.50 1.24 16.22
CA SER A 87 19.19 1.63 15.68
C SER A 87 19.22 1.84 14.18
N VAL A 88 20.20 2.62 13.67
CA VAL A 88 20.34 2.92 12.24
C VAL A 88 20.59 1.64 11.46
N THR A 89 21.44 0.79 12.03
CA THR A 89 21.81 -0.49 11.42
C THR A 89 20.59 -1.42 11.33
N MET A 90 19.78 -1.50 12.38
CA MET A 90 18.56 -2.31 12.40
C MET A 90 17.46 -1.78 11.48
N GLU A 91 17.28 -0.45 11.42
CA GLU A 91 16.35 0.20 10.48
C GLU A 91 16.77 -0.04 9.03
N MET A 92 18.07 0.04 8.74
CA MET A 92 18.66 -0.26 7.44
C MET A 92 18.40 -1.71 7.02
N PHE A 93 18.70 -2.68 7.90
CA PHE A 93 18.43 -4.10 7.65
C PHE A 93 16.95 -4.36 7.40
N TYR A 94 16.08 -3.74 8.20
CA TYR A 94 14.63 -3.87 8.06
C TYR A 94 14.18 -3.31 6.70
N ALA A 95 14.58 -2.08 6.36
CA ALA A 95 14.18 -1.45 5.11
C ALA A 95 14.62 -2.26 3.88
N HIS A 96 15.88 -2.70 3.85
CA HIS A 96 16.38 -3.54 2.78
C HIS A 96 15.62 -4.88 2.67
N ARG A 97 15.29 -5.51 3.81
CA ARG A 97 14.48 -6.73 3.84
C ARG A 97 13.07 -6.51 3.31
N GLN A 98 12.51 -5.30 3.44
CA GLN A 98 11.23 -4.89 2.86
C GLN A 98 11.32 -4.47 1.38
N GLY A 99 12.49 -4.66 0.75
CA GLY A 99 12.72 -4.30 -0.64
C GLY A 99 12.74 -2.78 -0.89
N LYS A 100 12.98 -1.98 0.15
CA LYS A 100 13.09 -0.53 0.05
C LYS A 100 14.49 -0.15 -0.38
N GLN A 101 14.60 0.93 -1.14
CA GLN A 101 15.91 1.49 -1.49
C GLN A 101 16.56 2.09 -0.25
N VAL A 102 17.70 1.56 0.13
CA VAL A 102 18.56 2.03 1.21
C VAL A 102 19.75 2.78 0.63
N VAL A 103 19.82 4.06 0.97
CA VAL A 103 20.95 4.93 0.62
C VAL A 103 21.70 5.30 1.88
N VAL A 104 23.01 5.16 1.86
CA VAL A 104 23.88 5.37 3.03
C VAL A 104 24.76 6.60 2.83
N VAL A 105 24.86 7.42 3.87
CA VAL A 105 25.89 8.46 4.01
C VAL A 105 26.82 8.06 5.15
N GLY A 106 28.12 7.94 4.89
CA GLY A 106 29.08 7.55 5.92
C GLY A 106 30.53 7.57 5.43
N ASN A 107 31.45 7.25 6.34
CA ASN A 107 32.88 7.25 6.03
C ASN A 107 33.29 5.90 5.43
N GLU A 108 34.15 5.95 4.40
CA GLU A 108 34.81 4.76 3.89
C GLU A 108 35.97 4.31 4.81
N PRO A 109 36.30 3.00 4.80
CA PRO A 109 35.68 1.92 4.03
C PRO A 109 34.35 1.44 4.63
N PHE A 110 33.37 1.13 3.78
CA PHE A 110 32.10 0.55 4.23
C PHE A 110 32.26 -0.93 4.59
N SER A 111 31.56 -1.37 5.64
CA SER A 111 31.56 -2.78 6.03
C SER A 111 30.84 -3.65 4.98
N PRO A 112 31.16 -4.95 4.87
CA PRO A 112 30.45 -5.86 3.97
C PRO A 112 28.93 -5.90 4.18
N TRP A 113 28.47 -5.73 5.43
CA TRP A 113 27.05 -5.65 5.76
C TRP A 113 26.38 -4.41 5.18
N VAL A 114 27.05 -3.26 5.26
CA VAL A 114 26.57 -2.02 4.62
C VAL A 114 26.56 -2.20 3.11
N MET A 115 27.61 -2.76 2.52
CA MET A 115 27.67 -3.00 1.07
C MET A 115 26.54 -3.92 0.57
N PHE A 116 26.19 -4.95 1.33
CA PHE A 116 25.16 -5.91 0.95
C PHE A 116 23.72 -5.38 1.14
N HIS A 117 23.50 -4.48 2.12
CA HIS A 117 22.18 -3.96 2.46
C HIS A 117 21.94 -2.50 2.06
N SER A 118 22.74 -1.97 1.14
CA SER A 118 22.53 -0.65 0.56
C SER A 118 22.69 -0.68 -0.95
N GLU A 119 21.81 0.02 -1.64
CA GLU A 119 21.83 0.19 -3.09
C GLU A 119 22.87 1.23 -3.49
N ALA A 120 23.02 2.30 -2.69
CA ALA A 120 24.00 3.36 -2.92
C ALA A 120 24.62 3.88 -1.61
N ARG A 121 25.87 4.36 -1.72
CA ARG A 121 26.70 4.78 -0.59
C ARG A 121 27.48 6.02 -0.99
N PHE A 122 27.50 7.02 -0.11
CA PHE A 122 28.13 8.31 -0.37
C PHE A 122 28.89 8.79 0.86
N GLN A 123 29.97 9.55 0.63
CA GLN A 123 30.70 10.21 1.71
C GLN A 123 30.09 11.57 2.07
N LYS A 124 29.42 12.22 1.11
CA LYS A 124 28.79 13.53 1.28
C LYS A 124 27.26 13.41 1.26
N LEU A 125 26.60 14.18 2.13
CA LEU A 125 25.15 14.17 2.24
C LEU A 125 24.50 14.65 0.94
N ARG A 126 25.06 15.71 0.34
CA ARG A 126 24.51 16.29 -0.88
C ARG A 126 24.41 15.29 -2.03
N GLU A 127 25.42 14.46 -2.21
CA GLU A 127 25.46 13.44 -3.27
C GLU A 127 24.37 12.37 -3.05
N ALA A 128 24.13 11.98 -1.80
CA ALA A 128 23.05 11.05 -1.46
C ALA A 128 21.65 11.66 -1.67
N LEU A 129 21.47 12.94 -1.34
CA LEU A 129 20.22 13.66 -1.59
C LEU A 129 19.95 13.77 -3.09
N ASP A 130 20.95 14.20 -3.86
CA ASP A 130 20.84 14.30 -5.33
C ASP A 130 20.52 12.91 -5.93
N TYR A 131 21.16 11.85 -5.44
CA TYR A 131 20.86 10.48 -5.88
C TYR A 131 19.39 10.11 -5.62
N LEU A 132 18.85 10.39 -4.43
CA LEU A 132 17.45 10.09 -4.09
C LEU A 132 16.44 10.98 -4.83
N VAL A 133 16.81 12.22 -5.17
CA VAL A 133 15.96 13.16 -5.91
C VAL A 133 15.94 12.82 -7.41
N TYR A 134 17.10 12.48 -7.99
CA TYR A 134 17.25 12.38 -9.43
C TYR A 134 17.31 10.94 -9.96
N GLN A 135 17.60 9.92 -9.13
CA GLN A 135 17.41 8.54 -9.57
C GLN A 135 15.96 8.09 -9.38
N PRO A 136 15.33 7.50 -10.40
CA PRO A 136 14.11 6.75 -10.17
C PRO A 136 14.45 5.53 -9.30
N SER A 137 13.96 5.50 -8.07
CA SER A 137 13.84 4.23 -7.35
C SER A 137 13.11 3.24 -8.25
N SER A 138 13.79 2.18 -8.67
CA SER A 138 13.14 1.03 -9.29
C SER A 138 12.42 0.30 -8.17
N PHE A 139 11.23 0.79 -7.81
CA PHE A 139 10.38 0.08 -6.87
C PHE A 139 10.02 -1.26 -7.51
N ASP A 140 10.66 -2.33 -7.02
CA ASP A 140 10.44 -3.69 -7.52
C ASP A 140 9.10 -4.19 -7.00
N THR A 141 8.07 -3.98 -7.82
CA THR A 141 6.69 -4.34 -7.53
C THR A 141 6.52 -5.85 -7.31
N ILE A 142 7.34 -6.70 -7.94
CA ILE A 142 7.26 -8.16 -7.84
C ILE A 142 7.79 -8.61 -6.48
N THR A 143 8.99 -8.16 -6.13
CA THR A 143 9.63 -8.50 -4.85
C THR A 143 8.79 -7.95 -3.70
N TRP A 144 8.39 -6.69 -3.78
CA TRP A 144 7.57 -6.05 -2.75
C TRP A 144 6.25 -6.80 -2.54
N SER A 145 5.50 -7.10 -3.61
CA SER A 145 4.20 -7.78 -3.49
C SER A 145 4.33 -9.19 -2.93
N THR A 146 5.41 -9.89 -3.29
CA THR A 146 5.73 -11.20 -2.73
C THR A 146 5.99 -11.12 -1.23
N GLN A 147 6.78 -10.14 -0.79
CA GLN A 147 7.14 -9.97 0.63
C GLN A 147 5.91 -9.56 1.45
N PHE A 148 5.13 -8.60 0.96
CA PHE A 148 3.90 -8.16 1.60
C PHE A 148 2.90 -9.32 1.74
N GLU A 149 2.66 -10.07 0.67
CA GLU A 149 1.79 -11.25 0.73
C GLU A 149 2.32 -12.30 1.71
N SER A 150 3.63 -12.51 1.76
CA SER A 150 4.24 -13.46 2.69
C SER A 150 4.05 -13.06 4.16
N GLN A 151 3.99 -11.75 4.46
CA GLN A 151 3.69 -11.25 5.79
C GLN A 151 2.21 -11.40 6.11
N LEU A 152 1.35 -10.97 5.18
CA LEU A 152 -0.10 -11.08 5.32
C LEU A 152 -0.53 -12.54 5.55
N LYS A 153 0.01 -13.47 4.77
CA LYS A 153 -0.28 -14.90 4.90
C LYS A 153 0.08 -15.50 6.25
N ARG A 154 1.12 -15.00 6.93
CA ARG A 154 1.52 -15.51 8.26
C ARG A 154 0.43 -15.27 9.30
N ARG A 155 -0.31 -14.18 9.18
CA ARG A 155 -1.36 -13.75 10.11
C ARG A 155 -2.79 -13.98 9.59
N SER A 156 -2.95 -14.31 8.31
CA SER A 156 -4.25 -14.48 7.62
C SER A 156 -5.22 -15.41 8.33
N GLU A 157 -4.74 -16.52 8.93
CA GLU A 157 -5.58 -17.50 9.63
C GLU A 157 -5.60 -17.29 11.16
N GLN A 158 -4.96 -16.23 11.66
CA GLN A 158 -4.89 -15.90 13.08
C GLN A 158 -5.89 -14.78 13.40
N TYR A 159 -6.50 -14.83 14.57
CA TYR A 159 -7.25 -13.67 15.08
C TYR A 159 -6.29 -12.51 15.37
N PRO A 160 -6.75 -11.26 15.26
CA PRO A 160 -5.94 -10.11 15.65
C PRO A 160 -5.55 -10.23 17.14
N PRO A 161 -4.31 -9.85 17.52
CA PRO A 161 -3.95 -9.68 18.92
C PRO A 161 -4.90 -8.74 19.65
N GLU A 162 -4.95 -8.85 20.99
CA GLU A 162 -5.81 -7.99 21.80
C GLU A 162 -5.53 -6.50 21.54
N GLY A 163 -6.58 -5.75 21.20
CA GLY A 163 -6.50 -4.32 20.88
C GLY A 163 -6.11 -3.99 19.43
N GLU A 164 -5.73 -4.98 18.61
CA GLU A 164 -5.49 -4.78 17.18
C GLU A 164 -6.78 -4.99 16.36
N LEU A 165 -6.84 -4.36 15.18
CA LEU A 165 -7.95 -4.52 14.23
C LEU A 165 -7.66 -5.67 13.28
N ASP A 166 -8.70 -6.32 12.78
CA ASP A 166 -8.62 -7.38 11.75
C ASP A 166 -8.46 -6.84 10.32
N PHE A 167 -8.25 -5.53 10.19
CA PHE A 167 -8.04 -4.83 8.93
C PHE A 167 -6.99 -3.73 9.05
N GLU A 168 -6.45 -3.32 7.90
CA GLU A 168 -5.49 -2.25 7.77
C GLU A 168 -5.94 -1.22 6.73
N TYR A 169 -5.80 0.05 7.09
CA TYR A 169 -6.09 1.18 6.23
C TYR A 169 -4.80 1.90 5.82
N TYR A 170 -4.66 2.12 4.52
CA TYR A 170 -3.58 2.84 3.88
C TYR A 170 -4.15 4.13 3.28
N GLY A 171 -3.80 5.26 3.89
CA GLY A 171 -4.23 6.58 3.45
C GLY A 171 -3.58 7.00 2.13
N GLY A 172 -4.29 7.87 1.42
CA GLY A 172 -3.89 8.44 0.14
C GLY A 172 -4.36 9.88 -0.01
N LEU A 173 -4.04 10.49 -1.15
CA LEU A 173 -4.53 11.81 -1.56
C LEU A 173 -5.51 11.70 -2.75
N LEU A 174 -5.42 10.62 -3.53
CA LEU A 174 -6.31 10.38 -4.64
C LEU A 174 -7.68 9.95 -4.09
N PRO A 175 -8.81 10.59 -4.47
CA PRO A 175 -10.13 10.33 -3.90
C PRO A 175 -10.77 9.04 -4.44
N ILE A 176 -9.98 7.97 -4.48
CA ILE A 176 -10.38 6.64 -4.92
C ILE A 176 -9.97 5.67 -3.81
N LEU A 177 -10.87 4.75 -3.48
CA LEU A 177 -10.64 3.72 -2.46
C LEU A 177 -10.58 2.34 -3.10
N VAL A 178 -9.51 1.60 -2.86
CA VAL A 178 -9.36 0.21 -3.28
C VAL A 178 -9.61 -0.71 -2.09
N LEU A 179 -10.57 -1.62 -2.20
CA LEU A 179 -10.89 -2.60 -1.16
C LEU A 179 -10.34 -3.98 -1.52
N ALA A 180 -9.80 -4.69 -0.53
CA ALA A 180 -9.56 -6.13 -0.63
C ALA A 180 -10.12 -6.81 0.64
N PRO A 181 -11.45 -7.04 0.70
CA PRO A 181 -12.12 -7.54 1.89
C PRO A 181 -11.75 -8.99 2.23
N HIS A 182 -11.25 -9.78 1.26
CA HIS A 182 -10.83 -11.16 1.44
C HIS A 182 -9.31 -11.35 1.33
N ALA A 183 -8.54 -10.32 1.68
CA ALA A 183 -7.09 -10.37 1.73
C ALA A 183 -6.55 -11.33 2.81
N ALA A 184 -7.30 -11.52 3.91
CA ALA A 184 -7.08 -12.53 4.94
C ALA A 184 -8.20 -13.59 4.95
N ALA A 185 -8.04 -14.65 5.76
CA ALA A 185 -9.07 -15.68 5.92
C ALA A 185 -10.31 -15.09 6.62
N TYR A 186 -11.47 -15.70 6.41
CA TYR A 186 -12.72 -15.19 6.97
C TYR A 186 -13.72 -16.32 7.24
N PHE A 187 -14.60 -16.09 8.21
CA PHE A 187 -15.71 -16.99 8.48
C PHE A 187 -16.99 -16.52 7.81
N LYS A 188 -17.70 -17.46 7.19
CA LYS A 188 -19.07 -17.25 6.67
C LYS A 188 -19.92 -18.46 7.00
N ASP A 189 -21.07 -18.22 7.63
CA ASP A 189 -22.01 -19.26 8.05
C ASP A 189 -21.34 -20.41 8.85
N GLY A 190 -20.38 -20.04 9.70
CA GLY A 190 -19.60 -20.97 10.54
C GLY A 190 -18.45 -21.69 9.82
N ASN A 191 -18.30 -21.53 8.51
CA ASN A 191 -17.23 -22.14 7.73
C ASN A 191 -16.06 -21.18 7.54
N LEU A 192 -14.83 -21.68 7.69
CA LEU A 192 -13.60 -20.93 7.42
C LEU A 192 -13.26 -20.98 5.92
N TYR A 193 -13.15 -19.80 5.32
CA TYR A 193 -12.71 -19.60 3.94
C TYR A 193 -11.28 -19.06 3.92
N ARG A 194 -10.49 -19.51 2.94
CA ARG A 194 -9.10 -19.05 2.76
C ARG A 194 -9.08 -17.67 2.13
N SER A 195 -8.02 -16.92 2.44
CA SER A 195 -7.72 -15.64 1.78
C SER A 195 -7.60 -15.77 0.27
N GLU A 196 -8.13 -14.79 -0.44
CA GLU A 196 -7.95 -14.62 -1.88
C GLU A 196 -6.55 -14.05 -2.14
N SER A 197 -5.57 -14.94 -2.33
CA SER A 197 -4.13 -14.58 -2.30
C SER A 197 -3.77 -13.38 -3.20
N TYR A 198 -2.90 -12.51 -2.73
CA TYR A 198 -2.40 -11.32 -3.42
C TYR A 198 -3.43 -10.24 -3.77
N THR A 199 -4.71 -10.37 -3.41
CA THR A 199 -5.68 -9.26 -3.54
C THR A 199 -5.31 -8.10 -2.61
N GLY A 200 -4.95 -8.40 -1.36
CA GLY A 200 -4.44 -7.42 -0.39
C GLY A 200 -3.13 -6.78 -0.84
N ALA A 201 -2.17 -7.59 -1.30
CA ALA A 201 -0.91 -7.10 -1.85
C ALA A 201 -1.14 -6.18 -3.06
N LEU A 202 -2.03 -6.54 -3.98
CA LEU A 202 -2.37 -5.71 -5.13
C LEU A 202 -3.05 -4.40 -4.71
N ALA A 203 -3.97 -4.42 -3.75
CA ALA A 203 -4.64 -3.22 -3.26
C ALA A 203 -3.65 -2.22 -2.63
N VAL A 204 -2.72 -2.71 -1.81
CA VAL A 204 -1.70 -1.85 -1.18
C VAL A 204 -0.63 -1.43 -2.19
N LEU A 205 -0.31 -2.27 -3.17
CA LEU A 205 0.55 -1.89 -4.30
C LEU A 205 -0.05 -0.69 -5.06
N LEU A 206 -1.34 -0.72 -5.35
CA LEU A 206 -2.02 0.38 -6.04
C LEU A 206 -2.02 1.68 -5.22
N ASN A 207 -2.19 1.60 -3.90
CA ASN A 207 -1.98 2.74 -3.00
C ASN A 207 -0.55 3.31 -3.16
N LYS A 208 0.48 2.47 -3.12
CA LYS A 208 1.88 2.92 -3.29
C LYS A 208 2.16 3.54 -4.66
N LEU A 209 1.59 2.98 -5.72
CA LEU A 209 1.84 3.46 -7.08
C LEU A 209 1.07 4.74 -7.44
N THR A 210 -0.08 4.98 -6.81
CA THR A 210 -1.01 6.03 -7.26
C THR A 210 -1.39 7.04 -6.18
N GLY A 211 -1.09 6.75 -4.91
CA GLY A 211 -1.57 7.53 -3.78
C GLY A 211 -3.07 7.42 -3.54
N CYS A 212 -3.76 6.39 -4.04
CA CYS A 212 -5.16 6.11 -3.71
C CYS A 212 -5.32 5.57 -2.29
N HIS A 213 -6.51 5.64 -1.71
CA HIS A 213 -6.80 4.97 -0.46
C HIS A 213 -6.87 3.46 -0.66
N SER A 214 -6.50 2.68 0.35
CA SER A 214 -6.67 1.22 0.33
C SER A 214 -7.08 0.69 1.71
N LEU A 215 -8.01 -0.27 1.72
CA LEU A 215 -8.50 -0.92 2.94
C LEU A 215 -8.57 -2.43 2.72
N ILE A 216 -7.79 -3.17 3.50
CA ILE A 216 -7.63 -4.62 3.36
C ILE A 216 -7.92 -5.32 4.68
N THR A 217 -8.35 -6.58 4.64
CA THR A 217 -8.31 -7.44 5.83
C THR A 217 -6.89 -7.93 6.09
N SER A 218 -6.44 -7.86 7.34
CA SER A 218 -5.05 -8.13 7.75
C SER A 218 -4.92 -9.36 8.65
N TYR A 219 -6.00 -9.74 9.35
CA TYR A 219 -6.11 -10.94 10.17
C TYR A 219 -7.40 -11.69 9.82
N CYS A 220 -7.55 -12.89 10.39
CA CYS A 220 -8.75 -13.69 10.22
C CYS A 220 -9.98 -12.93 10.73
N VAL A 221 -10.96 -12.71 9.85
CA VAL A 221 -12.18 -11.98 10.20
C VAL A 221 -13.24 -12.98 10.68
N ALA A 222 -13.79 -12.73 11.87
CA ALA A 222 -14.81 -13.60 12.47
C ALA A 222 -16.15 -13.61 11.73
N ALA A 223 -16.40 -12.61 10.89
CA ALA A 223 -17.59 -12.49 10.05
C ALA A 223 -17.21 -11.82 8.72
N ASP A 224 -17.42 -12.52 7.61
CA ASP A 224 -17.21 -12.04 6.24
C ASP A 224 -17.66 -10.55 6.06
N PRO A 225 -16.72 -9.63 5.82
CA PRO A 225 -17.02 -8.20 5.71
C PRO A 225 -17.79 -7.85 4.42
N VAL A 226 -17.89 -8.75 3.44
CA VAL A 226 -18.71 -8.57 2.24
C VAL A 226 -20.18 -8.79 2.53
N TYR A 227 -20.54 -9.75 3.39
CA TYR A 227 -21.93 -10.14 3.66
C TYR A 227 -22.47 -9.58 4.98
N TYR A 228 -21.65 -9.49 6.03
CA TYR A 228 -22.09 -9.00 7.33
C TYR A 228 -21.78 -7.51 7.51
N LEU A 229 -22.75 -6.67 7.10
CA LEU A 229 -22.61 -5.20 7.06
C LEU A 229 -22.47 -4.53 8.44
N SER A 230 -22.67 -5.26 9.53
CA SER A 230 -22.48 -4.78 10.91
C SER A 230 -21.05 -4.97 11.43
N SER A 231 -20.16 -5.56 10.62
CA SER A 231 -18.76 -5.83 10.99
C SER A 231 -17.96 -4.55 11.30
N PRO A 232 -16.91 -4.64 12.14
CA PRO A 232 -15.99 -3.51 12.40
C PRO A 232 -15.39 -2.93 11.11
N TYR A 233 -15.03 -3.79 10.15
CA TYR A 233 -14.54 -3.40 8.83
C TYR A 233 -15.51 -2.47 8.11
N VAL A 234 -16.78 -2.86 8.00
CA VAL A 234 -17.80 -2.08 7.27
C VAL A 234 -18.13 -0.79 8.01
N LYS A 235 -18.18 -0.80 9.35
CA LYS A 235 -18.35 0.42 10.16
C LYS A 235 -17.22 1.42 9.91
N PHE A 236 -15.97 0.94 9.86
CA PHE A 236 -14.81 1.77 9.56
C PHE A 236 -14.88 2.32 8.13
N LEU A 237 -15.22 1.49 7.14
CA LEU A 237 -15.42 1.89 5.76
C LEU A 237 -16.44 3.03 5.63
N CYS A 238 -17.60 2.92 6.28
CA CYS A 238 -18.62 3.96 6.31
C CYS A 238 -18.11 5.26 6.95
N HIS A 239 -17.29 5.18 8.00
CA HIS A 239 -16.68 6.36 8.62
C HIS A 239 -15.65 7.02 7.70
N LEU A 240 -14.78 6.21 7.08
CA LEU A 240 -13.75 6.66 6.15
C LEU A 240 -14.34 7.43 4.98
N ILE A 241 -15.35 6.86 4.33
CA ILE A 241 -16.05 7.44 3.20
C ILE A 241 -16.60 8.83 3.52
N LYS A 242 -17.22 9.00 4.69
CA LYS A 242 -17.78 10.29 5.13
C LYS A 242 -16.72 11.36 5.37
N LYS A 243 -15.48 10.96 5.66
CA LYS A 243 -14.39 11.87 6.00
C LYS A 243 -13.55 12.30 4.80
N VAL A 244 -13.41 11.45 3.78
CA VAL A 244 -12.37 11.56 2.74
C VAL A 244 -12.91 11.98 1.37
N ASP A 245 -14.24 12.11 1.20
CA ASP A 245 -14.89 12.44 -0.08
C ASP A 245 -14.46 11.50 -1.24
N ILE A 246 -14.71 10.20 -1.04
CA ILE A 246 -14.35 9.16 -2.01
C ILE A 246 -15.26 9.24 -3.24
N LYS A 247 -14.66 9.38 -4.43
CA LYS A 247 -15.35 9.50 -5.73
C LYS A 247 -15.53 8.18 -6.47
N LEU A 248 -14.78 7.14 -6.10
CA LEU A 248 -14.89 5.79 -6.64
C LEU A 248 -14.40 4.76 -5.63
N VAL A 249 -15.11 3.64 -5.52
CA VAL A 249 -14.63 2.44 -4.82
C VAL A 249 -14.38 1.30 -5.81
N LEU A 250 -13.17 0.74 -5.75
CA LEU A 250 -12.78 -0.43 -6.52
C LEU A 250 -12.64 -1.63 -5.57
N VAL A 251 -13.50 -2.63 -5.70
CA VAL A 251 -13.48 -3.84 -4.86
C VAL A 251 -12.73 -4.94 -5.60
N LEU A 252 -11.58 -5.33 -5.07
CA LEU A 252 -10.76 -6.41 -5.62
C LEU A 252 -11.12 -7.74 -4.98
N HIS A 253 -11.40 -8.72 -5.84
CA HIS A 253 -11.60 -10.11 -5.48
C HIS A 253 -10.70 -11.02 -6.32
N GLY A 254 -10.49 -12.24 -5.86
CA GLY A 254 -9.78 -13.29 -6.57
C GLY A 254 -10.72 -14.43 -6.94
N THR A 255 -10.70 -14.88 -8.20
CA THR A 255 -11.35 -16.14 -8.54
C THR A 255 -10.46 -17.31 -8.11
N GLU A 256 -11.03 -18.28 -7.39
CA GLU A 256 -10.31 -19.48 -6.95
C GLU A 256 -10.39 -20.63 -7.98
N ASP A 257 -11.37 -20.59 -8.89
CA ASP A 257 -11.47 -21.56 -9.98
C ASP A 257 -10.40 -21.31 -11.04
N TRP A 258 -9.46 -22.26 -11.15
CA TRP A 258 -8.39 -22.26 -12.15
C TRP A 258 -8.88 -22.49 -13.58
N ASN A 259 -10.07 -23.06 -13.75
CA ASN A 259 -10.65 -23.34 -15.06
C ASN A 259 -11.53 -22.20 -15.56
N ASN A 260 -11.63 -21.10 -14.79
CA ASN A 260 -12.39 -19.94 -15.22
C ASN A 260 -11.80 -19.38 -16.54
N PRO A 261 -12.60 -19.29 -17.62
CA PRO A 261 -12.10 -18.87 -18.92
C PRO A 261 -11.71 -17.39 -18.95
N HIS A 262 -12.22 -16.58 -18.01
CA HIS A 262 -12.00 -15.15 -17.98
C HIS A 262 -10.72 -14.75 -17.25
N ASP A 263 -9.98 -13.82 -17.85
CA ASP A 263 -8.82 -13.15 -17.25
C ASP A 263 -9.23 -12.34 -16.01
N LEU A 264 -10.33 -11.61 -16.18
CA LEU A 264 -10.93 -10.69 -15.23
C LEU A 264 -12.45 -10.75 -15.43
N ILE A 265 -13.22 -10.62 -14.35
CA ILE A 265 -14.66 -10.37 -14.43
C ILE A 265 -14.94 -9.00 -13.82
N LEU A 266 -15.51 -8.10 -14.61
CA LEU A 266 -15.89 -6.76 -14.18
C LEU A 266 -17.37 -6.74 -13.83
N THR A 267 -17.68 -6.45 -12.58
CA THR A 267 -19.06 -6.38 -12.08
C THR A 267 -19.41 -4.94 -11.73
N SER A 268 -20.47 -4.45 -12.38
CA SER A 268 -21.03 -3.11 -12.20
C SER A 268 -22.57 -3.10 -12.15
N TRP A 269 -23.18 -4.29 -12.08
CA TRP A 269 -24.63 -4.50 -12.08
C TRP A 269 -25.29 -3.76 -13.24
N ASN A 270 -24.88 -4.08 -14.47
CA ASN A 270 -25.29 -3.38 -15.69
C ASN A 270 -25.03 -1.86 -15.61
N LYS A 271 -23.87 -1.47 -15.07
CA LYS A 271 -23.40 -0.09 -14.84
C LYS A 271 -24.21 0.71 -13.80
N ASN A 272 -25.22 0.13 -13.16
CA ASN A 272 -26.02 0.83 -12.14
C ASN A 272 -25.17 1.23 -10.93
N SER A 273 -24.19 0.42 -10.53
CA SER A 273 -23.34 0.73 -9.39
C SER A 273 -22.38 1.90 -9.64
N LEU A 274 -22.30 2.42 -10.87
CA LEU A 274 -21.39 3.51 -11.23
C LEU A 274 -22.03 4.90 -11.13
N ILE A 275 -23.33 5.01 -10.86
CA ILE A 275 -24.02 6.28 -10.57
C ILE A 275 -23.69 7.36 -11.60
N ASP A 276 -24.21 7.18 -12.82
CA ASP A 276 -23.98 8.06 -13.98
C ASP A 276 -22.51 8.20 -14.42
N LYS A 277 -21.59 7.36 -13.91
CA LYS A 277 -20.18 7.28 -14.32
C LYS A 277 -19.86 6.08 -15.22
N ALA A 278 -20.73 5.78 -16.16
CA ALA A 278 -20.55 4.67 -17.11
C ALA A 278 -19.23 4.78 -17.92
N GLU A 279 -18.69 5.98 -18.09
CA GLU A 279 -17.40 6.24 -18.72
C GLU A 279 -16.22 5.61 -17.97
N TYR A 280 -16.32 5.37 -16.66
CA TYR A 280 -15.24 4.71 -15.89
C TYR A 280 -15.08 3.26 -16.33
N PHE A 281 -16.20 2.56 -16.54
CA PHE A 281 -16.20 1.19 -17.03
C PHE A 281 -15.59 1.09 -18.43
N ASN A 282 -15.98 1.99 -19.32
CA ASN A 282 -15.47 2.01 -20.69
C ASN A 282 -13.97 2.33 -20.72
N LEU A 283 -13.50 3.26 -19.88
CA LEU A 283 -12.09 3.59 -19.76
C LEU A 283 -11.26 2.37 -19.33
N LEU A 284 -11.71 1.65 -18.28
CA LEU A 284 -11.00 0.46 -17.81
C LEU A 284 -10.91 -0.61 -18.91
N ILE A 285 -12.02 -0.89 -19.61
CA ILE A 285 -12.03 -1.85 -20.72
C ILE A 285 -11.05 -1.45 -21.82
N SER A 286 -11.01 -0.17 -22.19
CA SER A 286 -10.07 0.33 -23.19
C SER A 286 -8.62 0.10 -22.77
N LEU A 287 -8.27 0.39 -21.51
CA LEU A 287 -6.91 0.17 -21.00
C LEU A 287 -6.55 -1.31 -20.93
N LEU A 288 -7.48 -2.17 -20.53
CA LEU A 288 -7.30 -3.63 -20.50
C LEU A 288 -7.06 -4.19 -21.91
N LYS A 289 -7.83 -3.76 -22.91
CA LYS A 289 -7.64 -4.17 -24.30
C LYS A 289 -6.29 -3.75 -24.87
N VAL A 290 -5.80 -2.55 -24.53
CA VAL A 290 -4.46 -2.08 -24.92
C VAL A 290 -3.33 -2.96 -24.36
N LYS A 291 -3.58 -3.66 -23.26
CA LYS A 291 -2.63 -4.60 -22.63
C LYS A 291 -2.95 -6.07 -22.90
N ASP A 292 -3.67 -6.33 -23.99
CA ASP A 292 -3.98 -7.67 -24.51
C ASP A 292 -4.71 -8.60 -23.52
N PHE A 293 -5.54 -8.06 -22.62
CA PHE A 293 -6.53 -8.85 -21.90
C PHE A 293 -7.62 -9.29 -22.89
N LYS A 294 -7.81 -10.62 -23.02
CA LYS A 294 -8.63 -11.19 -24.10
C LYS A 294 -10.01 -11.60 -23.61
N GLU A 295 -10.05 -12.28 -22.46
CA GLU A 295 -11.27 -12.88 -21.95
C GLU A 295 -11.80 -12.08 -20.76
N ILE A 296 -12.42 -10.93 -21.02
CA ILE A 296 -13.03 -10.10 -19.98
C ILE A 296 -14.49 -10.53 -19.81
N GLY A 297 -14.83 -11.09 -18.65
CA GLY A 297 -16.21 -11.37 -18.26
C GLY A 297 -16.90 -10.13 -17.70
N PHE A 298 -18.23 -10.11 -17.72
CA PHE A 298 -19.04 -9.00 -17.22
C PHE A 298 -20.14 -9.51 -16.32
N ASP A 299 -20.38 -8.78 -15.22
CA ASP A 299 -21.43 -9.02 -14.24
C ASP A 299 -21.53 -10.50 -13.88
N SER A 300 -20.64 -10.95 -12.99
CA SER A 300 -20.73 -12.31 -12.45
C SER A 300 -22.14 -12.55 -11.92
N GLY A 301 -22.61 -13.80 -11.98
CA GLY A 301 -23.98 -14.21 -11.68
C GLY A 301 -24.46 -13.98 -10.23
N ASP A 302 -23.92 -12.97 -9.53
CA ASP A 302 -24.52 -12.25 -8.41
C ASP A 302 -25.86 -11.62 -8.89
N ILE A 303 -26.81 -12.49 -9.24
CA ILE A 303 -28.19 -12.13 -9.50
C ILE A 303 -28.72 -11.59 -8.18
N LEU A 304 -29.24 -10.38 -8.27
CA LEU A 304 -30.01 -9.64 -7.26
C LEU A 304 -31.04 -10.54 -6.57
N SER A 305 -30.62 -11.33 -5.57
CA SER A 305 -31.57 -11.79 -4.57
C SER A 305 -31.73 -10.62 -3.61
N ASN A 306 -32.89 -9.94 -3.68
CA ASN A 306 -33.26 -8.79 -2.84
C ASN A 306 -33.05 -9.01 -1.33
N SER A 307 -32.79 -10.25 -0.89
CA SER A 307 -32.59 -10.62 0.51
C SER A 307 -31.17 -10.42 1.04
N ASN A 308 -30.11 -10.40 0.20
CA ASN A 308 -28.72 -10.40 0.67
C ASN A 308 -27.90 -9.25 0.07
N LYS A 309 -28.07 -8.03 0.62
CA LYS A 309 -27.20 -6.89 0.29
C LYS A 309 -25.75 -7.17 0.71
N THR A 310 -24.82 -6.98 -0.22
CA THR A 310 -23.37 -7.04 0.07
C THR A 310 -22.79 -5.66 0.32
N VAL A 311 -21.51 -5.59 0.71
CA VAL A 311 -20.80 -4.32 0.90
C VAL A 311 -20.84 -3.44 -0.35
N SER A 312 -20.82 -4.01 -1.55
CA SER A 312 -20.96 -3.23 -2.79
C SER A 312 -22.32 -2.55 -2.88
N HIS A 313 -23.42 -3.23 -2.51
CA HIS A 313 -24.76 -2.64 -2.51
C HIS A 313 -24.88 -1.51 -1.49
N LEU A 314 -24.31 -1.70 -0.29
CA LEU A 314 -24.20 -0.63 0.70
C LEU A 314 -23.50 0.61 0.12
N LEU A 315 -22.43 0.43 -0.66
CA LEU A 315 -21.67 1.54 -1.24
C LEU A 315 -22.46 2.33 -2.29
N PHE A 316 -23.06 1.67 -3.28
CA PHE A 316 -23.73 2.40 -4.37
C PHE A 316 -25.19 2.74 -4.10
N GLU A 317 -25.94 1.92 -3.34
CA GLU A 317 -27.35 2.20 -3.03
C GLU A 317 -27.48 3.12 -1.82
N ASP A 318 -26.83 2.80 -0.71
CA ASP A 318 -27.08 3.47 0.56
C ASP A 318 -26.12 4.67 0.77
N LEU A 319 -24.87 4.58 0.28
CA LEU A 319 -23.87 5.65 0.38
C LEU A 319 -23.74 6.48 -0.90
N SER A 320 -24.40 6.07 -2.00
CA SER A 320 -24.37 6.78 -3.29
C SER A 320 -22.95 7.01 -3.84
N ILE A 321 -22.08 6.01 -3.75
CA ILE A 321 -20.70 6.08 -4.28
C ILE A 321 -20.52 5.15 -5.47
N PRO A 322 -19.99 5.66 -6.61
CA PRO A 322 -19.63 4.82 -7.74
C PRO A 322 -18.74 3.66 -7.29
N THR A 323 -19.16 2.43 -7.57
CA THR A 323 -18.51 1.21 -7.11
C THR A 323 -18.36 0.24 -8.26
N MET A 324 -17.18 -0.38 -8.38
CA MET A 324 -16.90 -1.44 -9.35
C MET A 324 -16.20 -2.60 -8.65
N LYS A 325 -16.61 -3.83 -8.95
CA LYS A 325 -15.95 -5.04 -8.48
C LYS A 325 -15.13 -5.66 -9.62
N ILE A 326 -13.92 -6.10 -9.31
CA ILE A 326 -13.04 -6.83 -10.23
C ILE A 326 -12.68 -8.17 -9.59
N ASP A 327 -13.16 -9.26 -10.18
CA ASP A 327 -12.70 -10.60 -9.86
C ASP A 327 -11.50 -10.95 -10.74
N VAL A 328 -10.32 -11.14 -10.13
CA VAL A 328 -9.06 -11.34 -10.84
C VAL A 328 -8.69 -12.83 -10.88
N HIS A 329 -8.48 -13.36 -12.08
CA HIS A 329 -8.01 -14.74 -12.23
C HIS A 329 -6.67 -14.95 -11.54
N LYS A 330 -6.53 -16.08 -10.84
CA LYS A 330 -5.37 -16.42 -10.00
C LYS A 330 -4.03 -16.24 -10.72
N ARG A 331 -3.93 -16.62 -12.00
CA ARG A 331 -2.72 -16.43 -12.82
C ARG A 331 -2.22 -14.98 -12.92
N TYR A 332 -3.11 -13.99 -12.86
CA TYR A 332 -2.74 -12.56 -12.91
C TYR A 332 -2.37 -12.00 -11.54
N ARG A 333 -2.59 -12.76 -10.46
CA ARG A 333 -2.29 -12.36 -9.08
C ARG A 333 -0.96 -12.91 -8.56
N LEU A 334 -0.27 -13.76 -9.32
CA LEU A 334 0.90 -14.52 -8.86
C LEU A 334 2.22 -13.93 -9.39
N PRO A 335 2.82 -12.93 -8.72
CA PRO A 335 4.00 -12.20 -9.23
C PRO A 335 5.21 -13.09 -9.51
N LYS A 336 5.43 -14.14 -8.70
CA LYS A 336 6.55 -15.08 -8.90
C LYS A 336 6.37 -16.04 -10.07
N LEU A 337 5.14 -16.46 -10.35
CA LEU A 337 4.85 -17.47 -11.37
C LEU A 337 4.56 -16.82 -12.73
N GLN A 338 3.94 -15.65 -12.72
CA GLN A 338 3.51 -14.93 -13.91
C GLN A 338 3.83 -13.42 -13.79
N PRO A 339 5.13 -13.05 -13.70
CA PRO A 339 5.54 -11.66 -13.44
C PRO A 339 5.01 -10.67 -14.48
N ALA A 340 5.07 -11.03 -15.76
CA ALA A 340 4.58 -10.17 -16.84
C ALA A 340 3.06 -9.92 -16.76
N LEU A 341 2.27 -10.96 -16.46
CA LEU A 341 0.81 -10.83 -16.30
C LEU A 341 0.45 -9.97 -15.09
N TYR A 342 1.13 -10.20 -13.96
CA TYR A 342 0.97 -9.40 -12.76
C TYR A 342 1.32 -7.92 -12.99
N MET A 343 2.44 -7.66 -13.69
CA MET A 343 2.88 -6.32 -14.06
C MET A 343 1.88 -5.61 -14.98
N ASN A 344 1.39 -6.29 -16.01
CA ASN A 344 0.38 -5.75 -16.89
C ASN A 344 -0.88 -5.37 -16.12
N LEU A 345 -1.36 -6.25 -15.23
CA LEU A 345 -2.53 -5.99 -14.41
C LEU A 345 -2.37 -4.75 -13.54
N HIS A 346 -1.34 -4.71 -12.67
CA HIS A 346 -1.19 -3.57 -11.77
C HIS A 346 -0.87 -2.26 -12.51
N THR A 347 -0.21 -2.33 -13.66
CA THR A 347 0.06 -1.14 -14.48
C THR A 347 -1.23 -0.57 -15.06
N VAL A 348 -2.12 -1.42 -15.60
CA VAL A 348 -3.43 -0.98 -16.11
C VAL A 348 -4.26 -0.37 -15.01
N LEU A 349 -4.37 -1.06 -13.87
CA LEU A 349 -5.15 -0.57 -12.74
C LEU A 349 -4.58 0.73 -12.20
N ALA A 350 -3.26 0.86 -12.05
CA ALA A 350 -2.64 2.11 -11.61
C ALA A 350 -2.91 3.26 -12.59
N GLN A 351 -2.77 3.02 -13.90
CA GLN A 351 -3.08 4.02 -14.93
C GLN A 351 -4.56 4.43 -14.88
N PHE A 352 -5.46 3.48 -14.73
CA PHE A 352 -6.90 3.72 -14.59
C PHE A 352 -7.19 4.64 -13.40
N LEU A 353 -6.66 4.31 -12.22
CA LEU A 353 -6.84 5.11 -11.01
C LEU A 353 -6.31 6.54 -11.18
N MET A 354 -5.08 6.70 -11.69
CA MET A 354 -4.48 8.02 -11.91
C MET A 354 -5.28 8.88 -12.92
N LEU A 355 -5.82 8.28 -13.98
CA LEU A 355 -6.64 9.00 -14.95
C LEU A 355 -7.99 9.46 -14.38
N LEU A 356 -8.54 8.73 -13.40
CA LEU A 356 -9.77 9.13 -12.73
C LEU A 356 -9.54 10.19 -11.67
N GLY A 357 -8.49 10.04 -10.86
CA GLY A 357 -8.20 10.99 -9.79
C GLY A 357 -7.46 12.26 -10.24
N SER A 358 -7.08 12.38 -11.51
CA SER A 358 -6.62 13.65 -12.10
C SER A 358 -7.73 14.49 -12.72
N LYS A 359 -8.91 13.90 -12.96
CA LYS A 359 -10.10 14.59 -13.50
C LYS A 359 -11.00 15.18 -12.40
N SER A 360 -10.56 15.09 -11.15
CA SER A 360 -11.38 15.34 -9.96
C SER A 360 -11.15 16.69 -9.31
#